data_AF-A0A554X8U7-F1
#
_entry.id   AF-A0A554X8U7-F1
#
_cell.length_a   1.000
_cell.length_b   1.000
_cell.length_c   1.000
_cell.angle_alpha   90.00
_cell.angle_beta   90.00
_cell.angle_gamma   90.00
#
_symmetry.space_group_name_H-M   'P 1'
#
loop_
_entity.id
_entity.type
_entity.pdbx_description
1 polymer ?
#
loop_
_entity_poly.entity_id
_entity_poly.type
_entity_poly.pdbx_seq_one_letter_code
_entity_poly.pdbx_strand_id
1 'polypeptide(L)'
;MMLQRFMQTLREQRWDDHRYYHQSRINQTLHLISAISFVIAYVWLFKDPATAALIAWGISMVTRQSGHFFFEPKGYDHVNQVSHEYKEAVKVGYNLKRKVVLMGIWAASPLLLLWDPTALGWLEPHTDWVGFWHNVGWLWLAIGVGGLLVRVLQLWVEKDLYTGVVWVTKILTDPFHDIKLYHRAPLYLLRGQLLDPGHPRAG
;
A
#
# COMPACT_ATOMS: atom_id res chain seq x y z
N MET A 1 -12.70 26.93 -0.27
CA MET A 1 -13.60 26.00 -0.99
C MET A 1 -12.88 24.80 -1.62
N MET A 2 -11.95 24.98 -2.58
CA MET A 2 -11.27 23.86 -3.25
C MET A 2 -10.38 23.00 -2.33
N LEU A 3 -9.53 23.62 -1.50
CA LEU A 3 -8.68 22.90 -0.53
C LEU A 3 -9.50 22.15 0.54
N GLN A 4 -10.59 22.75 1.02
CA GLN A 4 -11.48 22.12 2.00
C GLN A 4 -12.13 20.86 1.42
N ARG A 5 -12.62 20.94 0.17
CA ARG A 5 -13.17 19.79 -0.55
C ARG A 5 -12.10 18.69 -0.73
N PHE A 6 -10.88 19.06 -1.12
CA PHE A 6 -9.76 18.13 -1.24
C PHE A 6 -9.48 17.38 0.07
N MET A 7 -9.32 18.12 1.17
CA MET A 7 -9.05 17.54 2.48
C MET A 7 -10.23 16.72 3.00
N GLN A 8 -11.46 17.06 2.64
CA GLN A 8 -12.63 16.25 2.94
C GLN A 8 -12.60 14.93 2.17
N THR A 9 -12.43 14.95 0.84
CA THR A 9 -12.36 13.72 0.03
C THR A 9 -11.21 12.81 0.48
N LEU A 10 -10.05 13.39 0.82
CA LEU A 10 -8.92 12.64 1.37
C LEU A 10 -9.26 11.97 2.72
N ARG A 11 -9.98 12.67 3.60
CA ARG A 11 -10.46 12.11 4.88
C ARG A 11 -11.48 11.00 4.68
N GLU A 12 -12.43 11.17 3.76
CA GLU A 12 -13.43 10.17 3.40
C GLU A 12 -12.76 8.88 2.90
N GLN A 13 -11.86 8.99 1.92
CA GLN A 13 -11.15 7.82 1.39
C GLN A 13 -10.33 7.07 2.45
N ARG A 14 -9.75 7.78 3.42
CA ARG A 14 -9.02 7.16 4.54
C ARG A 14 -9.93 6.50 5.55
N TRP A 15 -11.05 7.16 5.86
CA TRP A 15 -12.05 6.61 6.76
C TRP A 15 -12.64 5.32 6.17
N ASP A 16 -12.99 5.31 4.89
CA ASP A 16 -13.50 4.11 4.21
C ASP A 16 -12.46 2.98 4.20
N ASP A 17 -11.19 3.31 3.97
CA ASP A 17 -10.09 2.33 4.01
C ASP A 17 -9.93 1.71 5.40
N HIS A 18 -9.91 2.54 6.45
CA HIS A 18 -9.86 2.07 7.83
C HIS A 18 -11.08 1.23 8.21
N ARG A 19 -12.29 1.76 7.96
CA ARG A 19 -13.53 1.14 8.40
C ARG A 19 -13.73 -0.23 7.79
N TYR A 20 -13.48 -0.37 6.48
CA TYR A 20 -13.84 -1.58 5.75
C TYR A 20 -12.68 -2.58 5.58
N TYR A 21 -11.43 -2.18 5.82
CA TYR A 21 -10.26 -3.02 5.54
C TYR A 21 -9.26 -3.13 6.70
N HIS A 22 -9.50 -2.49 7.85
CA HIS A 22 -8.58 -2.52 9.00
C HIS A 22 -9.30 -2.75 10.34
N GLN A 23 -10.20 -3.73 10.41
CA GLN A 23 -10.92 -4.03 11.66
C GLN A 23 -10.08 -4.86 12.63
N SER A 24 -9.16 -5.68 12.14
CA SER A 24 -8.30 -6.49 13.00
C SER A 24 -7.17 -5.66 13.59
N ARG A 25 -7.01 -5.67 14.92
CA ARG A 25 -5.88 -5.00 15.59
C ARG A 25 -4.53 -5.64 15.24
N ILE A 26 -4.53 -6.91 14.82
CA ILE A 26 -3.34 -7.57 14.26
C ILE A 26 -2.99 -6.91 12.92
N ASN A 27 -3.98 -6.77 12.03
CA ASN A 27 -3.80 -6.07 10.77
C ASN A 27 -3.34 -4.62 10.98
N GLN A 28 -3.95 -3.88 11.92
CA GLN A 28 -3.52 -2.53 12.26
C GLN A 28 -2.06 -2.47 12.76
N THR A 29 -1.64 -3.44 13.56
CA THR A 29 -0.24 -3.53 14.02
C THR A 29 0.71 -3.81 12.86
N LEU A 30 0.34 -4.68 11.92
CA LEU A 30 1.09 -4.92 10.70
C LEU A 30 1.15 -3.66 9.81
N HIS A 31 0.06 -2.90 9.74
CA HIS A 31 0.04 -1.59 9.08
C HIS A 31 0.95 -0.58 9.75
N LEU A 32 1.04 -0.57 11.09
CA LEU A 32 1.98 0.30 11.81
C LEU A 32 3.44 -0.02 11.43
N ILE A 33 3.82 -1.30 11.43
CA ILE A 33 5.17 -1.74 11.05
C ILE A 33 5.46 -1.39 9.58
N SER A 34 4.51 -1.65 8.68
CA SER A 34 4.58 -1.25 7.28
C SER A 34 4.78 0.26 7.14
N ALA A 35 3.98 1.06 7.84
CA ALA A 35 4.00 2.50 7.74
C ALA A 35 5.33 3.11 8.21
N ILE A 36 5.88 2.62 9.32
CA ILE A 36 7.23 3.01 9.78
C ILE A 36 8.27 2.65 8.72
N SER A 37 8.18 1.45 8.15
CA SER A 37 9.10 0.98 7.10
C SER A 37 9.02 1.83 5.83
N PHE A 38 7.82 2.28 5.42
CA PHE A 38 7.67 3.22 4.31
C PHE A 38 8.31 4.59 4.61
N VAL A 39 8.16 5.12 5.83
CA VAL A 39 8.81 6.38 6.21
C VAL A 39 10.33 6.24 6.18
N ILE A 40 10.87 5.10 6.63
CA ILE A 40 12.31 4.80 6.49
C ILE A 40 12.70 4.72 5.01
N ALA A 41 11.90 4.08 4.16
CA ALA A 41 12.13 4.04 2.71
C ALA A 41 12.15 5.44 2.09
N TYR A 42 11.28 6.36 2.54
CA TYR A 42 11.29 7.75 2.06
C TYR A 42 12.60 8.47 2.37
N VAL A 43 13.22 8.22 3.52
CA VAL A 43 14.55 8.75 3.84
C VAL A 43 15.61 8.12 2.93
N TRP A 44 15.51 6.81 2.68
CA TRP A 44 16.43 6.09 1.80
C TRP A 44 16.35 6.53 0.33
N LEU A 45 15.20 7.01 -0.16
CA LEU A 45 15.08 7.51 -1.54
C LEU A 45 16.10 8.62 -1.85
N PHE A 46 16.52 9.40 -0.86
CA PHE A 46 17.53 10.46 -1.02
C PHE A 46 18.98 9.96 -0.99
N LYS A 47 19.20 8.69 -0.61
CA LYS A 47 20.52 8.09 -0.45
C LYS A 47 20.79 7.01 -1.48
N ASP A 48 19.88 6.05 -1.57
CA ASP A 48 19.92 4.94 -2.51
C ASP A 48 18.48 4.49 -2.84
N PRO A 49 17.94 4.89 -3.99
CA PRO A 49 16.57 4.55 -4.40
C PRO A 49 16.32 3.04 -4.52
N ALA A 50 17.34 2.26 -4.87
CA ALA A 50 17.22 0.80 -4.96
C ALA A 50 16.97 0.19 -3.58
N THR A 51 17.79 0.53 -2.57
CA THR A 51 17.56 0.11 -1.19
C THR A 51 16.21 0.60 -0.65
N ALA A 52 15.81 1.82 -0.99
CA ALA A 52 14.48 2.34 -0.62
C ALA A 52 13.35 1.43 -1.14
N ALA A 53 13.44 1.00 -2.40
CA ALA A 53 12.46 0.10 -3.00
C ALA A 53 12.49 -1.30 -2.38
N LEU A 54 13.66 -1.83 -2.02
CA LEU A 54 13.76 -3.10 -1.28
C LEU A 54 13.05 -3.03 0.07
N ILE A 55 13.21 -1.93 0.83
CA ILE A 55 12.51 -1.72 2.10
C ILE A 55 11.01 -1.57 1.88
N ALA A 56 10.61 -0.73 0.91
CA ALA A 56 9.22 -0.44 0.59
C ALA A 56 8.46 -1.70 0.17
N TRP A 57 9.05 -2.53 -0.69
CA TRP A 57 8.39 -3.72 -1.18
C TRP A 57 8.61 -4.95 -0.29
N GLY A 58 9.84 -5.22 0.10
CA GLY A 58 10.22 -6.42 0.84
C GLY A 58 9.78 -6.42 2.29
N ILE A 59 9.80 -5.26 2.97
CA ILE A 59 9.38 -5.16 4.37
C ILE A 59 7.98 -4.57 4.44
N SER A 60 7.79 -3.37 3.90
CA SER A 60 6.55 -2.64 4.12
C SER A 60 5.36 -3.31 3.42
N MET A 61 5.45 -3.56 2.11
CA MET A 61 4.33 -4.15 1.37
C MET A 61 4.03 -5.58 1.80
N VAL A 62 5.04 -6.43 2.03
CA VAL A 62 4.83 -7.80 2.54
C VAL A 62 4.08 -7.78 3.87
N THR A 63 4.49 -6.91 4.80
CA THR A 63 3.83 -6.78 6.11
C THR A 63 2.37 -6.30 5.96
N ARG A 64 2.14 -5.26 5.14
CA ARG A 64 0.80 -4.73 4.84
C ARG A 64 -0.10 -5.76 4.17
N GLN A 65 0.42 -6.49 3.19
CA GLN A 65 -0.37 -7.50 2.48
C GLN A 65 -0.69 -8.69 3.38
N SER A 66 0.23 -9.08 4.27
CA SER A 66 -0.04 -10.11 5.26
C SER A 66 -1.21 -9.72 6.17
N GLY A 67 -1.26 -8.47 6.61
CA GLY A 67 -2.38 -7.90 7.36
C GLY A 67 -3.72 -8.07 6.64
N HIS A 68 -3.83 -7.53 5.43
CA HIS A 68 -5.05 -7.63 4.64
C HIS A 68 -5.42 -9.06 4.25
N PHE A 69 -4.44 -9.94 4.00
CA PHE A 69 -4.70 -11.25 3.44
C PHE A 69 -5.10 -12.27 4.50
N PHE A 70 -4.50 -12.22 5.69
CA PHE A 70 -4.71 -13.22 6.74
C PHE A 70 -5.70 -12.77 7.82
N PHE A 71 -5.87 -11.46 8.03
CA PHE A 71 -6.60 -10.93 9.19
C PHE A 71 -7.84 -10.12 8.85
N GLU A 72 -8.18 -9.98 7.56
CA GLU A 72 -9.37 -9.26 7.10
C GLU A 72 -10.29 -10.15 6.26
N PRO A 73 -11.62 -9.97 6.37
CA PRO A 73 -12.60 -10.83 5.73
C PRO A 73 -12.61 -10.60 4.21
N LYS A 74 -12.52 -11.70 3.46
CA LYS A 74 -12.64 -11.74 1.98
C LYS A 74 -14.06 -12.07 1.49
N GLY A 75 -14.98 -12.33 2.42
CA GLY A 75 -16.39 -12.58 2.16
C GLY A 75 -17.27 -11.49 2.79
N TYR A 76 -18.37 -11.90 3.42
CA TYR A 76 -19.22 -10.97 4.16
C TYR A 76 -18.50 -10.43 5.41
N ASP A 77 -18.56 -9.12 5.59
CA ASP A 77 -18.04 -8.45 6.76
C ASP A 77 -19.14 -8.29 7.80
N HIS A 78 -19.08 -9.11 8.85
CA HIS A 78 -20.08 -9.08 9.92
C HIS A 78 -20.00 -7.84 10.82
N VAL A 79 -18.85 -7.16 10.90
CA VAL A 79 -18.69 -5.95 11.72
C VAL A 79 -19.32 -4.75 11.02
N ASN A 80 -19.15 -4.68 9.70
CA ASN A 80 -19.70 -3.60 8.89
C ASN A 80 -21.04 -3.94 8.23
N GLN A 81 -21.46 -5.21 8.27
CA GLN A 81 -22.65 -5.74 7.64
C GLN A 81 -22.70 -5.50 6.12
N VAL A 82 -21.56 -5.64 5.44
CA VAL A 82 -21.42 -5.38 4.00
C VAL A 82 -20.76 -6.54 3.25
N SER A 83 -21.12 -6.70 1.98
CA SER A 83 -20.48 -7.67 1.09
C SER A 83 -19.11 -7.19 0.62
N HIS A 84 -18.29 -8.10 0.09
CA HIS A 84 -16.99 -7.74 -0.46
C HIS A 84 -17.11 -6.79 -1.66
N GLU A 85 -18.10 -7.03 -2.52
CA GLU A 85 -18.41 -6.23 -3.71
C GLU A 85 -18.75 -4.80 -3.33
N TYR A 86 -19.50 -4.61 -2.24
CA TYR A 86 -19.80 -3.27 -1.72
C TYR A 86 -18.51 -2.55 -1.30
N LYS A 87 -17.62 -3.23 -0.58
CA LYS A 87 -16.33 -2.63 -0.16
C LYS A 87 -15.50 -2.20 -1.36
N GLU A 88 -15.43 -3.05 -2.41
CA GLU A 88 -14.71 -2.69 -3.64
C GLU A 88 -15.34 -1.49 -4.35
N ALA A 89 -16.67 -1.41 -4.39
CA ALA A 89 -17.38 -0.31 -5.04
C ALA A 89 -17.15 1.03 -4.32
N VAL A 90 -17.09 1.03 -2.98
CA VAL A 90 -16.86 2.22 -2.16
C VAL A 90 -15.40 2.68 -2.23
N LYS A 91 -14.44 1.74 -2.18
CA LYS A 91 -13.03 2.09 -2.11
C LYS A 91 -12.51 2.54 -3.47
N VAL A 92 -12.35 3.85 -3.62
CA VAL A 92 -11.89 4.49 -4.86
C VAL A 92 -10.61 3.83 -5.37
N GLY A 93 -10.77 3.17 -6.51
CA GLY A 93 -9.68 2.55 -7.26
C GLY A 93 -9.10 1.28 -6.67
N TYR A 94 -9.79 0.66 -5.71
CA TYR A 94 -9.48 -0.68 -5.27
C TYR A 94 -10.15 -1.72 -6.16
N ASN A 95 -9.39 -2.74 -6.53
CA ASN A 95 -9.89 -3.96 -7.16
C ASN A 95 -8.92 -5.08 -6.83
N LEU A 96 -9.42 -6.15 -6.21
CA LEU A 96 -8.59 -7.25 -5.72
C LEU A 96 -7.83 -7.93 -6.86
N LYS A 97 -8.47 -8.15 -8.01
CA LYS A 97 -7.83 -8.80 -9.17
C LYS A 97 -6.63 -7.97 -9.68
N ARG A 98 -6.79 -6.66 -9.86
CA ARG A 98 -5.71 -5.75 -10.29
C ARG A 98 -4.57 -5.74 -9.28
N LYS A 99 -4.90 -5.75 -7.98
CA LYS A 99 -3.91 -5.82 -6.90
C LYS A 99 -3.11 -7.12 -6.95
N VAL A 100 -3.76 -8.27 -7.13
CA VAL A 100 -3.10 -9.58 -7.26
C VAL A 100 -2.17 -9.60 -8.48
N VAL A 101 -2.59 -9.04 -9.62
CA VAL A 101 -1.74 -8.92 -10.82
C VAL A 101 -0.47 -8.11 -10.52
N LEU A 102 -0.59 -6.95 -9.87
CA LEU A 102 0.58 -6.14 -9.50
C LEU A 102 1.52 -6.90 -8.55
N MET A 103 0.98 -7.60 -7.54
CA MET A 103 1.81 -8.41 -6.63
C MET A 103 2.49 -9.57 -7.37
N GLY A 104 1.82 -10.17 -8.35
CA GLY A 104 2.40 -11.22 -9.19
C GLY A 104 3.56 -10.70 -10.04
N ILE A 105 3.39 -9.56 -10.70
CA ILE A 105 4.46 -8.90 -11.47
C ILE A 105 5.64 -8.57 -10.56
N TRP A 106 5.38 -7.95 -9.42
CA TRP A 106 6.40 -7.63 -8.43
C TRP A 106 7.19 -8.88 -7.99
N ALA A 107 6.49 -9.94 -7.58
CA ALA A 107 7.10 -11.16 -7.07
C ALA A 107 7.89 -11.93 -8.16
N ALA A 108 7.43 -11.90 -9.40
CA ALA A 108 8.09 -12.57 -10.52
C ALA A 108 9.24 -11.75 -11.11
N SER A 109 9.25 -10.43 -10.92
CA SER A 109 10.23 -9.53 -11.56
C SER A 109 11.70 -9.87 -11.29
N PRO A 110 12.14 -10.39 -10.12
CA PRO A 110 13.53 -10.80 -9.94
C PRO A 110 13.97 -11.94 -10.87
N LEU A 111 13.04 -12.75 -11.39
CA LEU A 111 13.35 -13.81 -12.35
C LEU A 111 13.88 -13.24 -13.68
N LEU A 112 13.48 -12.02 -14.05
CA LEU A 112 14.04 -11.32 -15.20
C LEU A 112 15.56 -11.14 -15.05
N LEU A 113 16.01 -10.76 -13.85
CA LEU A 113 17.43 -10.51 -13.58
C LEU A 113 18.25 -11.80 -13.46
N LEU A 114 17.62 -12.93 -13.13
CA LEU A 114 18.26 -14.24 -13.18
C LEU A 114 18.44 -14.74 -14.62
N TRP A 115 17.50 -14.40 -15.51
CA TRP A 115 17.58 -14.78 -16.93
C TRP A 115 18.46 -13.83 -17.74
N ASP A 116 18.33 -12.53 -17.50
CA ASP A 116 19.09 -11.45 -18.12
C ASP A 116 19.51 -10.42 -17.05
N PRO A 117 20.76 -10.50 -16.55
CA PRO A 117 21.30 -9.57 -15.55
C PRO A 117 21.24 -8.09 -15.93
N THR A 118 21.13 -7.77 -17.23
CA THR A 118 21.03 -6.39 -17.73
C THR A 118 19.60 -5.85 -17.71
N ALA A 119 18.60 -6.69 -17.47
CA ALA A 119 17.19 -6.34 -17.65
C ALA A 119 16.91 -5.67 -19.01
N LEU A 120 17.23 -6.37 -20.10
CA LEU A 120 17.09 -5.90 -21.49
C LEU A 120 17.96 -4.67 -21.80
N GLY A 121 19.16 -4.60 -21.22
CA GLY A 121 20.11 -3.50 -21.40
C GLY A 121 19.83 -2.25 -20.57
N TRP A 122 18.89 -2.29 -19.62
CA TRP A 122 18.55 -1.15 -18.77
C TRP A 122 19.52 -0.96 -17.59
N LEU A 123 20.10 -2.04 -17.08
CA LEU A 123 20.95 -2.05 -15.89
C LEU A 123 22.33 -2.61 -16.21
N GLU A 124 23.32 -2.16 -15.44
CA GLU A 124 24.62 -2.80 -15.39
C GLU A 124 24.49 -4.23 -14.81
N PRO A 125 25.07 -5.26 -15.44
CA PRO A 125 25.05 -6.62 -14.91
C PRO A 125 25.62 -6.69 -13.50
N HIS A 126 24.87 -7.31 -12.59
CA HIS A 126 25.40 -7.62 -11.27
C HIS A 126 26.46 -8.72 -11.37
N THR A 127 27.49 -8.62 -10.52
CA THR A 127 28.60 -9.60 -10.44
C THR A 127 28.53 -10.47 -9.19
N ASP A 128 27.71 -10.09 -8.22
CA ASP A 128 27.48 -10.80 -6.97
C ASP A 128 26.02 -10.67 -6.49
N TRP A 129 25.70 -11.29 -5.35
CA TRP A 129 24.35 -11.26 -4.78
C TRP A 129 23.94 -9.90 -4.24
N VAL A 130 24.89 -9.05 -3.84
CA VAL A 130 24.60 -7.71 -3.35
C VAL A 130 24.15 -6.84 -4.52
N GLY A 131 24.89 -6.86 -5.63
CA GLY A 131 24.51 -6.22 -6.88
C GLY A 131 23.20 -6.76 -7.44
N PHE A 132 22.94 -8.07 -7.33
CA PHE A 132 21.66 -8.66 -7.74
C PHE A 132 20.49 -7.99 -7.04
N TRP A 133 20.52 -7.91 -5.71
CA TRP A 133 19.44 -7.27 -4.94
C TRP A 133 19.36 -5.77 -5.18
N HIS A 134 20.48 -5.09 -5.44
CA HIS A 134 20.48 -3.69 -5.84
C HIS A 134 19.74 -3.48 -7.17
N ASN A 135 20.00 -4.32 -8.17
CA ASN A 135 19.26 -4.29 -9.44
C ASN A 135 17.78 -4.66 -9.26
N VAL A 136 17.45 -5.61 -8.39
CA VAL A 136 16.06 -5.91 -8.01
C VAL A 136 15.40 -4.67 -7.41
N GLY A 137 16.11 -3.93 -6.55
CA GLY A 137 15.65 -2.67 -5.99
C GLY A 137 15.26 -1.66 -7.06
N TRP A 138 16.10 -1.46 -8.07
CA TRP A 138 15.77 -0.61 -9.22
C TRP A 138 14.54 -1.09 -9.98
N LEU A 139 14.45 -2.39 -10.28
CA LEU A 139 13.31 -2.96 -10.97
C LEU A 139 12.00 -2.77 -10.18
N TRP A 140 12.04 -2.99 -8.87
CA TRP A 140 10.91 -2.76 -7.97
C TRP A 140 10.55 -1.28 -7.82
N LEU A 141 11.53 -0.37 -7.87
CA LEU A 141 11.28 1.06 -7.92
C LEU A 141 10.52 1.43 -9.20
N ALA A 142 10.97 0.95 -10.35
CA ALA A 142 10.32 1.17 -11.64
C ALA A 142 8.88 0.62 -11.65
N ILE A 143 8.68 -0.59 -11.12
CA ILE A 143 7.33 -1.18 -10.96
C ILE A 143 6.45 -0.33 -10.03
N GLY A 144 7.00 0.15 -8.91
CA GLY A 144 6.27 0.99 -7.96
C GLY A 144 5.84 2.33 -8.56
N VAL A 145 6.78 3.06 -9.17
CA VAL A 145 6.51 4.35 -9.82
C VAL A 145 5.57 4.16 -11.01
N GLY A 146 5.85 3.19 -11.89
CA GLY A 146 5.00 2.87 -13.03
C GLY A 146 3.58 2.48 -12.62
N GLY A 147 3.45 1.63 -11.60
CA GLY A 147 2.15 1.23 -11.05
C GLY A 147 1.33 2.42 -10.53
N LEU A 148 1.97 3.36 -9.83
CA LEU A 148 1.31 4.60 -9.37
C LEU A 148 0.86 5.48 -10.54
N LEU A 149 1.74 5.72 -11.52
CA LEU A 149 1.44 6.56 -12.69
C LEU A 149 0.30 5.98 -13.52
N VAL A 150 0.38 4.68 -13.86
CA VAL A 150 -0.68 3.97 -14.58
C VAL A 150 -1.99 4.07 -13.82
N ARG A 151 -1.97 3.94 -12.48
CA ARG A 151 -3.19 4.03 -11.68
C ARG A 151 -3.80 5.43 -11.70
N VAL A 152 -3.00 6.48 -11.63
CA VAL A 152 -3.50 7.87 -11.72
C VAL A 152 -4.11 8.13 -13.09
N LEU A 153 -3.44 7.73 -14.17
CA LEU A 153 -3.96 7.87 -15.54
C LEU A 153 -5.27 7.09 -15.73
N GLN A 154 -5.32 5.88 -15.20
CA GLN A 154 -6.53 5.06 -15.22
C GLN A 154 -7.69 5.73 -14.47
N LEU A 155 -7.45 6.26 -13.27
CA LEU A 155 -8.48 6.97 -12.49
C LEU A 155 -8.95 8.24 -13.19
N TRP A 156 -8.06 8.91 -13.94
CA TRP A 156 -8.44 10.04 -14.76
C TRP A 156 -9.41 9.62 -15.87
N VAL A 157 -9.12 8.54 -16.59
CA VAL A 157 -10.01 8.01 -17.66
C VAL A 157 -11.33 7.46 -17.09
N GLU A 158 -11.29 6.71 -15.99
CA GLU A 158 -12.46 6.06 -15.38
C GLU A 158 -13.38 7.07 -14.64
N LYS A 159 -12.81 8.15 -14.10
CA LYS A 159 -13.54 9.17 -13.33
C LYS A 159 -13.15 10.58 -13.74
N ASP A 160 -12.08 11.11 -13.16
CA ASP A 160 -11.58 12.46 -13.40
C ASP A 160 -10.16 12.62 -12.79
N LEU A 161 -9.43 13.64 -13.23
CA LEU A 161 -8.05 13.88 -12.75
C LEU A 161 -8.00 14.19 -11.25
N TYR A 162 -9.00 14.89 -10.70
CA TYR A 162 -9.05 15.24 -9.28
C TYR A 162 -9.11 13.98 -8.41
N THR A 163 -9.91 12.97 -8.79
CA THR A 163 -9.94 11.66 -8.14
C THR A 163 -8.54 11.02 -8.12
N GLY A 164 -7.83 11.04 -9.26
CA GLY A 164 -6.47 10.50 -9.35
C GLY A 164 -5.48 11.22 -8.43
N VAL A 165 -5.55 12.56 -8.36
CA VAL A 165 -4.70 13.39 -7.50
C VAL A 165 -4.98 13.14 -6.01
N VAL A 166 -6.25 13.05 -5.61
CA VAL A 166 -6.60 12.71 -4.22
C VAL A 166 -6.08 11.31 -3.86
N TRP A 167 -6.25 10.35 -4.77
CA TRP A 167 -5.82 8.96 -4.55
C TRP A 167 -4.29 8.86 -4.40
N VAL A 168 -3.48 9.47 -5.27
CA VAL A 168 -2.02 9.40 -5.13
C VAL A 168 -1.54 10.16 -3.89
N THR A 169 -2.19 11.28 -3.56
CA THR A 169 -1.90 12.02 -2.31
C THR A 169 -2.18 11.15 -1.09
N LYS A 170 -3.30 10.42 -1.09
CA LYS A 170 -3.62 9.41 -0.06
C LYS A 170 -2.48 8.41 0.04
N ILE A 171 -2.15 7.71 -1.04
CA ILE A 171 -1.11 6.66 -1.01
C ILE A 171 0.23 7.17 -0.48
N LEU A 172 0.70 8.33 -0.95
CA LEU A 172 1.99 8.89 -0.52
C LEU A 172 2.00 9.32 0.95
N THR A 173 0.87 9.78 1.48
CA THR A 173 0.78 10.31 2.85
C THR A 173 0.16 9.33 3.86
N ASP A 174 -0.35 8.20 3.40
CA ASP A 174 -0.93 7.15 4.24
C ASP A 174 0.05 6.57 5.27
N PRO A 175 1.36 6.38 5.00
CA PRO A 175 2.28 5.94 6.05
C PRO A 175 2.25 6.83 7.31
N PHE A 176 2.21 8.16 7.14
CA PHE A 176 2.12 9.07 8.28
C PHE A 176 0.76 8.97 8.99
N HIS A 177 -0.31 8.80 8.22
CA HIS A 177 -1.66 8.65 8.75
C HIS A 177 -1.84 7.33 9.51
N ASP A 178 -1.33 6.24 8.96
CA ASP A 178 -1.36 4.90 9.53
C ASP A 178 -0.57 4.84 10.83
N ILE A 179 0.59 5.49 10.92
CA ILE A 179 1.33 5.62 12.20
C ILE A 179 0.44 6.31 13.24
N LYS A 180 -0.13 7.47 12.89
CA LYS A 180 -1.02 8.22 13.79
C LYS A 180 -2.19 7.37 14.25
N LEU A 181 -2.81 6.59 13.36
CA LEU A 181 -4.00 5.81 13.66
C LEU A 181 -3.69 4.53 14.45
N TYR A 182 -2.60 3.84 14.11
CA TYR A 182 -2.33 2.48 14.60
C TYR A 182 -1.27 2.37 15.68
N HIS A 183 -0.62 3.46 16.11
CA HIS A 183 0.41 3.42 17.16
C HIS A 183 -0.04 2.73 18.47
N ARG A 184 -1.36 2.67 18.75
CA ARG A 184 -1.92 1.99 19.93
C ARG A 184 -2.41 0.57 19.68
N ALA A 185 -2.49 0.12 18.43
CA ALA A 185 -2.96 -1.23 18.10
C ALA A 185 -2.20 -2.34 18.83
N PRO A 186 -0.85 -2.28 18.98
CA PRO A 186 -0.13 -3.29 19.76
C PRO A 186 -0.54 -3.32 21.23
N LEU A 187 -0.80 -2.16 21.84
CA LEU A 187 -1.24 -2.07 23.24
C LEU A 187 -2.65 -2.68 23.42
N TYR A 188 -3.54 -2.49 22.45
CA TYR A 188 -4.87 -3.11 22.47
C TYR A 188 -4.78 -4.64 22.33
N LEU A 189 -3.88 -5.15 21.48
CA LEU A 189 -3.63 -6.60 21.38
C LEU A 189 -3.13 -7.20 22.68
N LEU A 190 -2.21 -6.53 23.37
CA LEU A 190 -1.72 -6.97 24.69
C LEU A 190 -2.84 -7.02 25.76
N ARG A 191 -3.93 -6.28 25.55
CA ARG A 191 -5.13 -6.30 26.41
C ARG A 191 -6.19 -7.30 25.94
N GLY A 192 -5.90 -8.14 24.95
CA GLY A 192 -6.83 -9.11 24.39
C GLY A 192 -7.88 -8.53 23.43
N GLN A 193 -7.74 -7.27 23.01
CA GLN A 193 -8.69 -6.63 22.09
C GLN A 193 -8.29 -6.92 20.65
N LEU A 194 -8.88 -7.95 20.05
CA LEU A 194 -8.54 -8.39 18.69
C LEU A 194 -9.17 -7.53 17.59
N LEU A 195 -10.35 -6.96 17.85
CA LEU A 195 -11.10 -6.17 16.87
C LEU A 195 -11.21 -4.71 17.31
N ASP A 196 -11.12 -3.81 16.34
CA ASP A 196 -11.47 -2.40 16.49
C ASP A 196 -13.00 -2.24 16.36
N PRO A 197 -13.70 -1.68 17.36
CA PRO A 197 -15.14 -1.37 17.22
C PRO A 197 -15.39 -0.34 16.10
N GLY A 198 -14.34 0.35 15.64
CA GLY A 198 -14.38 1.35 14.59
C GLY A 198 -14.77 2.72 15.12
N HIS A 199 -14.50 3.74 14.32
CA HIS A 199 -14.69 5.13 14.71
C HIS A 199 -15.87 5.73 13.96
N PRO A 200 -16.72 6.56 14.61
CA PRO A 200 -17.81 7.25 13.92
C PRO A 200 -17.27 8.05 12.73
N ARG A 201 -18.08 8.22 11.67
CA ARG A 201 -17.75 9.20 10.63
C ARG A 201 -17.64 10.57 11.29
N ALA A 202 -16.49 11.22 11.14
CA ALA A 202 -16.41 12.63 11.48
C ALA A 202 -17.35 13.38 10.52
N GLY A 203 -18.41 13.98 11.07
CA GLY A 203 -19.33 14.84 10.34
C GLY A 203 -18.68 16.13 9.87
#